data_AF-A0A818I3W4-F1
#
_entry.id   AF-A0A818I3W4-F1
#
_cell.length_a   1.000
_cell.length_b   1.000
_cell.length_c   1.000
_cell.angle_alpha   90.00
_cell.angle_beta   90.00
_cell.angle_gamma   90.00
#
_symmetry.space_group_name_H-M   'P 1'
#
loop_
_entity.id
_entity.type
_entity.pdbx_description
1 polymer ?
#
loop_
_entity_poly.entity_id
_entity_poly.type
_entity_poly.pdbx_seq_one_letter_code
_entity_poly.pdbx_strand_id
1 'polypeptide(L)'
;MNSSNNDALLDISVLPKDIFERVDREFYDAVKSVVGDSLVKILKIQLINSAGKLLNTPDLFAFLNFDSEETDAIKLESYFKSKTGQLVIKPGIQSSSSYLIKLLKKTLKQKQESASKENNDNYQNY
;
A
#
# COMPACT_ATOMS: atom_id res chain seq x y z
N MET A 1 -16.96 7.21 15.18
CA MET A 1 -17.48 7.03 13.81
C MET A 1 -17.02 5.67 13.29
N ASN A 2 -17.96 4.81 12.90
CA ASN A 2 -17.76 3.40 12.56
C ASN A 2 -16.87 3.22 11.32
N SER A 3 -15.65 2.69 11.51
CA SER A 3 -14.74 2.32 10.41
C SER A 3 -15.01 0.91 9.85
N SER A 4 -15.89 0.13 10.50
CA SER A 4 -16.03 -1.32 10.25
C SER A 4 -16.84 -1.73 9.00
N ASN A 5 -17.48 -0.80 8.27
CA ASN A 5 -18.35 -1.15 7.13
C ASN A 5 -17.69 -1.06 5.75
N ASN A 6 -16.46 -0.54 5.63
CA ASN A 6 -15.81 -0.39 4.31
C ASN A 6 -14.89 -1.56 3.91
N ASP A 7 -14.59 -2.50 4.80
CA ASP A 7 -13.66 -3.60 4.51
C ASP A 7 -14.33 -4.78 3.78
N ALA A 8 -15.66 -4.85 3.81
CA ALA A 8 -16.46 -5.89 3.14
C ALA A 8 -16.38 -5.82 1.61
N LEU A 9 -16.08 -4.65 1.03
CA LEU A 9 -16.04 -4.41 -0.42
C LEU A 9 -14.64 -4.55 -1.05
N LEU A 10 -13.62 -4.87 -0.25
CA LEU A 10 -12.27 -5.05 -0.76
C LEU A 10 -12.13 -6.39 -1.48
N ASP A 11 -12.05 -6.34 -2.81
CA ASP A 11 -11.68 -7.47 -3.64
C ASP A 11 -10.15 -7.66 -3.60
N ILE A 12 -9.69 -8.66 -2.87
CA ILE A 12 -8.27 -8.99 -2.76
C ILE A 12 -7.74 -9.78 -3.98
N SER A 13 -8.63 -10.27 -4.85
CA SER A 13 -8.22 -11.05 -6.03
C SER A 13 -7.49 -10.20 -7.06
N VAL A 14 -7.58 -8.87 -6.94
CA VAL A 14 -6.80 -7.91 -7.72
C VAL A 14 -5.31 -7.95 -7.40
N LEU A 15 -4.91 -8.49 -6.24
CA LEU A 15 -3.52 -8.69 -5.87
C LEU A 15 -3.03 -10.07 -6.31
N PRO A 16 -1.78 -10.18 -6.78
CA PRO A 16 -1.14 -11.49 -6.96
C PRO A 16 -1.10 -12.27 -5.65
N LYS A 17 -1.32 -13.60 -5.72
CA LYS A 17 -1.32 -14.48 -4.53
C LYS A 17 0.02 -14.46 -3.78
N ASP A 18 1.09 -14.20 -4.52
CA ASP A 18 2.48 -14.14 -4.08
C ASP A 18 2.95 -12.70 -3.77
N ILE A 19 2.05 -11.75 -3.54
CA ILE A 19 2.40 -10.33 -3.30
C ILE A 19 3.34 -10.09 -2.11
N PHE A 20 3.38 -11.01 -1.14
CA PHE A 20 4.26 -10.89 0.04
C PHE A 20 5.66 -11.45 -0.21
N GLU A 21 5.80 -12.26 -1.25
CA GLU A 21 7.04 -12.88 -1.71
C GLU A 21 7.74 -11.98 -2.76
N ARG A 22 6.97 -11.14 -3.47
CA ARG A 22 7.48 -10.19 -4.47
C ARG A 22 8.31 -9.07 -3.84
N VAL A 23 9.43 -8.75 -4.50
CA VAL A 23 10.34 -7.65 -4.15
C VAL A 23 10.72 -6.82 -5.37
N ASP A 24 11.16 -5.59 -5.13
CA ASP A 24 11.65 -4.65 -6.14
C ASP A 24 10.70 -4.54 -7.33
N ARG A 25 11.16 -4.86 -8.54
CA ARG A 25 10.42 -4.70 -9.78
C ARG A 25 9.07 -5.43 -9.76
N GLU A 26 9.05 -6.67 -9.28
CA GLU A 26 7.83 -7.48 -9.28
C GLU A 26 6.79 -6.93 -8.33
N PHE A 27 7.23 -6.39 -7.20
CA PHE A 27 6.36 -5.69 -6.26
C PHE A 27 5.83 -4.40 -6.89
N TYR A 28 6.70 -3.60 -7.52
CA TYR A 28 6.29 -2.35 -8.17
C TYR A 28 5.30 -2.57 -9.31
N ASP A 29 5.50 -3.60 -10.13
CA ASP A 29 4.60 -3.92 -11.24
C ASP A 29 3.22 -4.37 -10.73
N ALA A 30 3.18 -5.16 -9.65
CA ALA A 30 1.94 -5.54 -8.98
C ALA A 30 1.22 -4.35 -8.34
N VAL A 31 1.95 -3.41 -7.72
CA VAL A 31 1.34 -2.19 -7.19
C VAL A 31 0.80 -1.32 -8.34
N LYS A 32 1.58 -1.17 -9.41
CA LYS A 32 1.22 -0.34 -10.57
C LYS A 32 -0.11 -0.78 -11.18
N SER A 33 -0.35 -2.08 -11.33
CA SER A 33 -1.58 -2.60 -11.93
C SER A 33 -2.84 -2.31 -11.10
N VAL A 34 -2.69 -2.07 -9.79
CA VAL A 34 -3.81 -1.86 -8.86
C VAL A 34 -4.09 -0.38 -8.64
N VAL A 35 -3.03 0.43 -8.47
CA VAL A 35 -3.18 1.84 -8.02
C VAL A 35 -2.43 2.86 -8.88
N GLY A 36 -1.80 2.42 -9.97
CA GLY A 36 -1.15 3.28 -10.95
C GLY A 36 0.25 3.75 -10.58
N ASP A 37 0.85 4.51 -11.50
CA ASP A 37 2.26 4.89 -11.49
C ASP A 37 2.65 5.88 -10.39
N SER A 38 1.75 6.80 -10.03
CA SER A 38 2.07 7.87 -9.07
C SER A 38 2.49 7.29 -7.71
N LEU A 39 1.79 6.26 -7.22
CA LEU A 39 2.17 5.63 -5.96
C LEU A 39 3.48 4.86 -6.09
N VAL A 40 3.73 4.19 -7.21
CA VAL A 40 4.97 3.43 -7.44
C VAL A 40 6.20 4.35 -7.38
N LYS A 41 6.12 5.56 -7.94
CA LYS A 41 7.20 6.55 -7.82
C LYS A 41 7.49 6.91 -6.36
N ILE A 42 6.43 7.11 -5.57
CA ILE A 42 6.51 7.41 -4.12
C ILE A 42 7.10 6.23 -3.34
N LEU A 43 6.81 4.99 -3.73
CA LEU A 43 7.41 3.82 -3.08
C LEU A 43 8.89 3.67 -3.43
N LYS A 44 9.27 3.94 -4.68
CA LYS A 44 10.66 3.85 -5.15
C LYS A 44 11.58 4.84 -4.45
N ILE A 45 11.19 6.11 -4.33
CA ILE A 45 12.03 7.13 -3.68
C ILE A 45 12.29 6.80 -2.20
N GLN A 46 11.35 6.14 -1.52
CA GLN A 46 11.49 5.72 -0.13
C GLN A 46 12.09 4.32 0.05
N LEU A 47 12.51 3.67 -1.04
CA LEU A 47 13.03 2.30 -1.04
C LEU A 47 12.07 1.27 -0.39
N ILE A 48 10.76 1.55 -0.49
CA ILE A 48 9.69 0.65 -0.08
C ILE A 48 9.46 -0.31 -1.24
N ASN A 49 10.17 -1.44 -1.19
CA ASN A 49 10.25 -2.41 -2.29
C ASN A 49 9.56 -3.74 -1.98
N SER A 50 8.73 -3.81 -0.95
CA SER A 50 7.94 -5.00 -0.61
C SER A 50 6.67 -4.63 0.16
N ALA A 51 5.69 -5.55 0.14
CA ALA A 51 4.46 -5.40 0.92
C ALA A 51 4.74 -5.26 2.42
N GLY A 52 5.72 -6.02 2.93
CA GLY A 52 6.13 -5.96 4.34
C GLY A 52 6.67 -4.58 4.72
N LYS A 53 7.55 -3.98 3.91
CA LYS A 53 8.05 -2.62 4.18
C LYS A 53 6.93 -1.59 4.14
N LEU A 54 6.03 -1.69 3.15
CA LEU A 54 4.90 -0.77 3.03
C LEU A 54 3.99 -0.83 4.26
N LEU A 55 3.64 -2.03 4.73
CA LEU A 55 2.80 -2.19 5.91
C LEU A 55 3.44 -1.68 7.21
N ASN A 56 4.78 -1.68 7.28
CA ASN A 56 5.54 -1.17 8.41
C ASN A 56 5.92 0.31 8.28
N THR A 57 5.52 0.98 7.20
CA THR A 57 5.77 2.41 7.01
C THR A 57 4.61 3.21 7.62
N PRO A 58 4.82 3.96 8.72
CA PRO A 58 3.73 4.62 9.44
C PRO A 58 3.13 5.81 8.69
N ASP A 59 3.97 6.60 8.01
CA ASP A 59 3.53 7.71 7.16
C ASP A 59 4.29 7.67 5.83
N LEU A 60 3.55 7.26 4.79
CA LEU A 60 4.09 7.13 3.44
C LEU A 60 4.43 8.48 2.79
N PHE A 61 3.91 9.59 3.29
CA PHE A 61 4.05 10.89 2.66
C PHE A 61 4.92 11.85 3.46
N ALA A 62 5.39 11.46 4.65
CA ALA A 62 6.25 12.28 5.50
C ALA A 62 7.49 12.81 4.77
N PHE A 63 8.06 12.01 3.85
CA PHE A 63 9.26 12.37 3.10
C PHE A 63 9.06 13.59 2.18
N LEU A 64 7.81 13.91 1.82
CA LEU A 64 7.51 15.07 0.99
C LEU A 64 7.68 16.40 1.74
N ASN A 65 7.93 16.38 3.05
CA ASN A 65 8.28 17.57 3.84
C ASN A 65 9.77 17.88 3.82
N PHE A 66 10.61 17.04 3.20
CA PHE A 66 12.04 17.33 3.01
C PHE A 66 12.25 18.16 1.76
N ASP A 67 13.19 19.11 1.80
CA ASP A 67 13.61 19.87 0.63
C ASP A 67 14.81 19.19 -0.02
N SER A 68 14.56 18.53 -1.14
CA SER A 68 15.59 17.92 -1.99
C SER A 68 15.13 17.86 -3.43
N GLU A 69 16.07 17.93 -4.38
CA GLU A 69 15.77 17.83 -5.81
C GLU A 69 15.01 16.53 -6.16
N GLU A 70 15.32 15.43 -5.47
CA GLU A 70 14.65 14.14 -5.65
C GLU A 70 13.16 14.21 -5.26
N THR A 71 12.83 14.96 -4.20
CA THR A 71 11.44 15.13 -3.76
C THR A 71 10.66 16.14 -4.59
N ASP A 72 11.32 17.13 -5.21
CA ASP A 72 10.66 18.21 -5.94
C ASP A 72 9.90 17.73 -7.18
N ALA A 73 10.49 16.80 -7.94
CA ALA A 73 9.81 16.19 -9.08
C ALA A 73 8.54 15.44 -8.65
N ILE A 74 8.61 14.70 -7.54
CA ILE A 74 7.46 13.96 -7.00
C ILE A 74 6.43 14.91 -6.40
N LYS A 75 6.87 16.01 -5.78
CA LYS A 75 5.96 17.02 -5.23
C LYS A 75 5.10 17.62 -6.34
N LEU A 76 5.68 17.98 -7.48
CA LEU A 76 4.95 18.52 -8.64
C LEU A 76 3.87 17.54 -9.15
N GLU A 77 4.18 16.25 -9.17
CA GLU A 77 3.22 15.23 -9.61
C GLU A 77 2.17 14.89 -8.55
N SER A 78 2.50 15.02 -7.26
CA SER A 78 1.70 14.49 -6.16
C SER A 78 0.86 15.53 -5.43
N TYR A 79 1.14 16.82 -5.60
CA TYR A 79 0.44 17.91 -4.91
C TYR A 79 -0.49 18.72 -5.81
N PHE A 80 -1.49 19.30 -5.18
CA PHE A 80 -2.14 20.54 -5.61
C PHE A 80 -1.57 21.70 -4.80
N LYS A 81 -1.30 22.82 -5.47
CA LYS A 81 -1.02 24.10 -4.82
C LYS A 81 -2.32 24.85 -4.58
N SER A 82 -2.65 25.11 -3.33
CA SER A 82 -3.82 25.90 -2.97
C SER A 82 -3.61 27.38 -3.33
N LYS A 83 -4.70 28.17 -3.32
CA LYS A 83 -4.63 29.62 -3.52
C LYS A 83 -3.79 30.34 -2.46
N THR A 84 -3.64 29.76 -1.27
CA THR A 84 -2.82 30.29 -0.17
C THR A 84 -1.35 29.87 -0.26
N GLY A 85 -0.98 29.12 -1.32
CA GLY A 85 0.37 28.58 -1.49
C GLY A 85 0.63 27.26 -0.75
N GLN A 86 -0.34 26.77 0.04
CA GLN A 86 -0.22 25.49 0.74
C GLN A 86 -0.24 24.33 -0.26
N LEU A 87 0.67 23.38 -0.08
CA LEU A 87 0.69 22.15 -0.86
C LEU A 87 -0.18 21.09 -0.18
N VAL A 88 -1.17 20.55 -0.91
CA VAL A 88 -2.02 19.44 -0.46
C VAL A 88 -1.85 18.23 -1.38
N ILE A 89 -1.60 17.04 -0.83
CA ILE A 89 -1.45 15.82 -1.63
C ILE A 89 -2.75 15.57 -2.39
N LYS A 90 -2.65 15.21 -3.68
CA LYS A 90 -3.80 14.88 -4.51
C LYS A 90 -4.63 13.79 -3.83
N PRO A 91 -5.93 14.01 -3.56
CA PRO A 91 -6.77 13.04 -2.83
C PRO A 91 -6.77 11.65 -3.46
N GLY A 92 -6.71 11.57 -4.79
CA GLY A 92 -6.61 10.29 -5.50
C GLY A 92 -5.39 9.45 -5.12
N ILE A 93 -4.23 10.07 -4.84
CA ILE A 93 -3.02 9.38 -4.40
C ILE A 93 -3.18 8.89 -2.96
N GLN A 94 -3.75 9.72 -2.08
CA GLN A 94 -4.02 9.33 -0.69
C GLN A 94 -5.04 8.19 -0.59
N SER A 95 -6.12 8.24 -1.36
CA SER A 95 -7.12 7.18 -1.42
C SER A 95 -6.52 5.89 -1.98
N SER A 96 -5.67 6.00 -3.01
CA SER A 96 -4.98 4.85 -3.62
C SER A 96 -4.03 4.16 -2.64
N SER A 97 -3.22 4.90 -1.89
CA SER A 97 -2.34 4.30 -0.88
C SER A 97 -3.12 3.68 0.27
N SER A 98 -4.16 4.35 0.76
CA SER A 98 -5.05 3.82 1.80
C SER A 98 -5.72 2.51 1.36
N TYR A 99 -6.22 2.47 0.12
CA TYR A 99 -6.82 1.29 -0.47
C TYR A 99 -5.84 0.12 -0.56
N LEU A 100 -4.63 0.35 -1.10
CA LEU A 100 -3.59 -0.68 -1.18
C LEU A 100 -3.21 -1.23 0.21
N ILE A 101 -3.00 -0.36 1.19
CA ILE A 101 -2.66 -0.78 2.56
C ILE A 101 -3.76 -1.66 3.16
N LYS A 102 -5.04 -1.30 2.94
CA LYS A 102 -6.17 -2.13 3.41
C LYS A 102 -6.22 -3.48 2.70
N LEU A 103 -6.01 -3.53 1.39
CA LEU A 103 -5.95 -4.78 0.64
C LEU A 103 -4.84 -5.70 1.17
N LEU A 104 -3.64 -5.16 1.38
CA LEU A 104 -2.51 -5.92 1.93
C LEU A 104 -2.81 -6.44 3.33
N LYS A 105 -3.36 -5.61 4.22
CA LYS A 105 -3.75 -6.04 5.58
C LYS A 105 -4.79 -7.16 5.55
N LYS A 106 -5.81 -7.05 4.69
CA LYS A 106 -6.85 -8.08 4.53
C LYS A 106 -6.27 -9.38 4.01
N THR A 107 -5.39 -9.31 3.00
CA THR A 107 -4.70 -10.47 2.42
C THR A 107 -3.82 -11.18 3.45
N LEU A 108 -3.06 -10.40 4.25
CA LEU A 108 -2.22 -10.94 5.32
C LEU A 108 -3.06 -11.69 6.38
N LYS A 109 -4.16 -11.08 6.82
CA LYS A 109 -5.08 -11.69 7.78
C LYS A 109 -5.64 -13.03 7.27
N GLN A 110 -6.03 -13.10 5.99
CA GLN A 110 -6.52 -14.34 5.40
C GLN A 110 -5.43 -15.43 5.28
N LYS A 111 -4.20 -15.06 4.91
CA LYS A 111 -3.06 -16.00 4.91
C LYS A 111 -2.83 -16.59 6.31
N GLN A 112 -2.89 -15.76 7.35
CA GLN A 112 -2.75 -16.20 8.75
C GLN A 112 -3.90 -17.13 9.20
N GLU A 113 -5.15 -16.78 8.90
CA GLU A 113 -6.31 -17.60 9.24
C GLU A 113 -6.31 -18.97 8.53
N SER A 114 -5.83 -19.02 7.28
CA SER A 114 -5.73 -20.27 6.52
C SER A 114 -4.67 -21.20 7.13
N ALA A 115 -3.51 -20.65 7.48
CA ALA A 115 -2.44 -21.40 8.14
C ALA A 115 -2.85 -21.92 9.54
N SER A 116 -3.68 -21.18 10.28
CA SER A 116 -4.20 -21.65 11.58
C SER A 116 -5.19 -22.81 11.45
N LYS A 117 -5.99 -22.87 10.37
CA LYS A 117 -6.94 -23.96 10.12
C LYS A 117 -6.24 -25.26 9.74
N GLU A 118 -5.27 -25.20 8.82
CA GLU A 118 -4.48 -26.36 8.40
C GLU A 118 -3.76 -27.05 9.58
N ASN A 119 -3.27 -26.25 10.54
CA ASN A 119 -2.65 -26.80 11.75
C ASN A 119 -3.66 -27.51 12.65
N ASN A 120 -4.86 -26.95 12.86
CA ASN A 120 -5.88 -27.58 13.71
C ASN A 120 -6.46 -28.88 13.12
N ASP A 121 -6.62 -28.96 11.80
CA ASP A 121 -7.09 -30.18 11.13
C ASP A 121 -6.06 -31.31 11.22
N ASN A 122 -4.76 -30.98 11.25
CA ASN A 122 -3.70 -31.97 11.49
C ASN A 122 -3.71 -32.50 12.94
N TYR A 123 -4.12 -31.71 13.94
CA TYR A 123 -4.21 -32.16 15.34
C TYR A 123 -5.48 -32.95 15.68
N GLN A 124 -6.54 -32.87 14.87
CA GLN A 124 -7.77 -33.64 15.06
C GLN A 124 -7.75 -35.03 14.38
N ASN A 125 -6.72 -35.31 13.58
CA ASN A 125 -6.53 -36.60 12.89
C ASN A 125 -5.54 -37.55 13.60
N TYR A 126 -5.20 -37.30 14.87
CA TYR A 126 -4.38 -38.16 15.71
C TYR A 126 -5.09 -38.54 17.01
#